data_AF-A0A2H0GSZ7-F1
#
_entry.id   AF-A0A2H0GSZ7-F1
#
_cell.length_a   1.000
_cell.length_b   1.000
_cell.length_c   1.000
_cell.angle_alpha   90.00
_cell.angle_beta   90.00
_cell.angle_gamma   90.00
#
_symmetry.space_group_name_H-M   'P 1'
#
loop_
_entity.id
_entity.type
_entity.pdbx_description
1 polymer ?
#
loop_
_entity_poly.entity_id
_entity_poly.type
_entity_poly.pdbx_seq_one_letter_code
_entity_poly.pdbx_strand_id
1 'polypeptide(L)'
;TSQLLFDQWKLHKGEEDMTIMRIVVEGSMNGVRHQFVCDLHDEYDPISNVHSMARTTGYAASVALRWLMSSETLKKGVTLPEKLALEDGSVDYILAGLAERNVNYKFTHKLL
;
A
#
# COMPACT_ATOMS: atom_id res chain seq x y z
N THR A 1 23.08 -13.39 -15.96
CA THR A 1 22.60 -12.11 -16.52
C THR A 1 22.13 -11.15 -15.44
N SER A 2 21.23 -11.55 -14.52
CA SER A 2 20.79 -10.69 -13.39
C SER A 2 21.95 -10.15 -12.52
N GLN A 3 22.95 -10.97 -12.19
CA GLN A 3 24.12 -10.54 -11.40
C GLN A 3 24.90 -9.36 -12.00
N LEU A 4 25.01 -9.28 -13.33
CA LEU A 4 25.75 -8.20 -14.00
C LEU A 4 25.02 -6.84 -13.92
N LEU A 5 23.68 -6.89 -13.95
CA LEU A 5 22.83 -5.69 -13.89
C LEU A 5 22.70 -5.17 -12.46
N PHE A 6 22.75 -6.06 -11.47
CA PHE A 6 22.61 -5.69 -10.07
C PHE A 6 23.67 -4.69 -9.63
N ASP A 7 24.94 -4.93 -9.96
CA ASP A 7 26.03 -4.01 -9.59
C ASP A 7 25.92 -2.63 -10.26
N GLN A 8 25.24 -2.54 -11.42
CA GLN A 8 25.07 -1.30 -12.16
C GLN A 8 23.80 -0.52 -11.78
N TRP A 9 22.76 -1.21 -11.30
CA TRP A 9 21.42 -0.64 -11.11
C TRP A 9 20.96 -0.64 -9.65
N LYS A 10 21.76 -1.20 -8.73
CA LYS A 10 21.47 -1.13 -7.30
C LYS A 10 21.59 0.31 -6.83
N LEU A 11 20.55 0.78 -6.14
CA LEU A 11 20.55 2.09 -5.52
C LEU A 11 21.69 2.23 -4.51
N HIS A 12 22.45 3.30 -4.65
CA HIS A 12 23.48 3.73 -3.71
C HIS A 12 22.89 4.62 -2.61
N LYS A 13 23.64 4.77 -1.52
CA LYS A 13 23.21 5.60 -0.40
C LYS A 13 23.03 7.05 -0.86
N GLY A 14 21.85 7.61 -0.63
CA GLY A 14 21.51 8.98 -0.99
C GLY A 14 20.92 9.13 -2.40
N GLU A 15 20.78 8.03 -3.15
CA GLU A 15 19.94 8.03 -4.35
C GLU A 15 18.47 7.99 -3.93
N GLU A 16 17.63 8.66 -4.72
CA GLU A 16 16.20 8.79 -4.45
C GLU A 16 15.42 7.83 -5.35
N ASP A 17 14.27 7.38 -4.87
CA ASP A 17 13.30 6.59 -5.63
C ASP A 17 11.89 7.15 -5.45
N MET A 18 10.97 6.69 -6.29
CA MET A 18 9.56 7.04 -6.19
C MET A 18 8.70 5.81 -6.46
N THR A 19 7.53 5.76 -5.83
CA THR A 19 6.51 4.74 -6.05
C THR A 19 5.23 5.41 -6.52
N ILE A 20 4.76 5.03 -7.71
CA ILE A 20 3.48 5.46 -8.25
C ILE A 20 2.62 4.22 -8.46
N MET A 21 1.44 4.21 -7.85
CA MET A 21 0.45 3.16 -8.03
C MET A 21 -0.93 3.78 -8.26
N ARG A 22 -1.64 3.27 -9.26
CA ARG A 22 -3.03 3.62 -9.57
C ARG A 22 -3.86 2.36 -9.67
N ILE A 23 -4.91 2.29 -8.86
CA ILE A 23 -5.92 1.22 -8.89
C ILE A 23 -7.18 1.82 -9.48
N VAL A 24 -7.68 1.23 -10.56
CA VAL A 24 -8.94 1.64 -11.21
C VAL A 24 -9.92 0.48 -11.11
N VAL A 25 -11.09 0.74 -10.52
CA VAL A 25 -12.19 -0.21 -10.41
C VAL A 25 -13.40 0.36 -11.12
N GLU A 26 -13.87 -0.33 -12.14
CA GLU A 26 -15.07 0.03 -12.89
C GLU A 26 -16.13 -1.05 -12.74
N GLY A 27 -17.39 -0.64 -12.62
CA GLY A 27 -18.49 -1.58 -12.46
C GLY A 27 -19.85 -0.91 -12.59
N SER A 28 -20.90 -1.71 -12.57
CA SER A 28 -22.27 -1.23 -12.46
C SER A 28 -22.78 -1.45 -11.04
N MET A 29 -23.34 -0.41 -10.44
CA MET A 29 -24.00 -0.47 -9.14
C MET A 29 -25.40 0.11 -9.31
N ASN A 30 -26.43 -0.68 -9.01
CA ASN A 30 -27.83 -0.29 -9.18
C ASN A 30 -28.18 0.21 -10.61
N GLY A 31 -27.53 -0.36 -11.63
CA GLY A 31 -27.79 -0.03 -13.05
C GLY A 31 -27.06 1.21 -13.57
N VAL A 32 -26.32 1.93 -12.72
CA VAL A 32 -25.47 3.06 -13.10
C VAL A 32 -24.02 2.59 -13.18
N ARG A 33 -23.22 3.08 -14.12
CA ARG A 33 -21.78 2.78 -14.16
C ARG A 33 -21.01 3.70 -13.22
N HIS A 34 -20.05 3.13 -12.50
CA HIS A 34 -19.19 3.82 -11.55
C HIS A 34 -17.73 3.54 -11.90
N GLN A 35 -16.87 4.53 -11.66
CA GLN A 35 -15.42 4.35 -11.62
C GLN A 35 -14.89 4.84 -10.27
N PHE A 36 -14.16 3.97 -9.58
CA PHE A 36 -13.37 4.30 -8.39
C PHE A 36 -11.89 4.27 -8.77
N VAL A 37 -11.16 5.30 -8.36
CA VAL A 37 -9.71 5.41 -8.56
C VAL A 37 -9.05 5.60 -7.21
N CYS A 38 -8.00 4.83 -6.95
CA CYS A 38 -7.15 4.97 -5.79
C CYS A 38 -5.71 5.19 -6.26
N ASP A 39 -5.16 6.36 -5.93
CA ASP A 39 -3.82 6.79 -6.32
C ASP A 39 -2.89 6.82 -5.09
N LEU A 40 -1.70 6.26 -5.25
CA LEU A 40 -0.57 6.40 -4.34
C LEU A 40 0.58 7.04 -5.11
N HIS A 41 1.10 8.13 -4.56
CA HIS A 41 2.33 8.76 -5.00
C HIS A 41 3.18 9.00 -3.75
N ASP A 42 4.30 8.30 -3.66
CA ASP A 42 5.27 8.43 -2.57
C ASP A 42 6.66 8.61 -3.19
N GLU A 43 7.48 9.39 -2.51
CA GLU A 43 8.84 9.72 -2.92
C GLU A 43 9.79 9.37 -1.77
N TYR A 44 11.08 9.24 -2.08
CA TYR A 44 12.12 9.10 -1.08
C TYR A 44 11.97 10.16 0.02
N ASP A 45 12.09 9.73 1.28
CA ASP A 45 11.96 10.63 2.41
C ASP A 45 13.34 11.04 2.94
N PRO A 46 13.77 12.29 2.74
CA PRO A 46 15.08 12.76 3.17
C PRO A 46 15.19 12.89 4.70
N ILE A 47 14.08 12.96 5.43
CA ILE A 47 14.09 13.08 6.90
C ILE A 47 14.39 11.72 7.53
N SER A 48 13.70 10.68 7.09
CA SER A 48 13.93 9.31 7.60
C SER A 48 15.04 8.57 6.85
N ASN A 49 15.49 9.08 5.69
CA ASN A 49 16.45 8.44 4.80
C ASN A 49 15.98 7.04 4.36
N VAL A 50 14.69 6.93 4.05
CA VAL A 50 14.06 5.68 3.61
C VAL A 50 13.47 5.85 2.21
N HIS A 51 13.82 4.90 1.35
CA HIS A 51 13.28 4.77 0.00
C HIS A 51 11.75 4.62 -0.03
N SER A 52 11.13 5.19 -1.06
CA SER A 52 9.70 5.10 -1.29
C SER A 52 9.21 3.66 -1.37
N MET A 53 9.90 2.79 -2.12
CA MET A 53 9.55 1.38 -2.20
C MET A 53 9.61 0.67 -0.85
N ALA A 54 10.60 1.03 -0.02
CA ALA A 54 10.74 0.45 1.32
C ALA A 54 9.65 0.95 2.29
N ARG A 55 9.25 2.22 2.19
CA ARG A 55 8.13 2.79 2.96
C ARG A 55 6.81 2.12 2.59
N THR A 56 6.46 2.13 1.30
CA THR A 56 5.18 1.62 0.81
C THR A 56 5.03 0.10 1.00
N THR A 57 6.13 -0.65 1.03
CA THR A 57 6.11 -2.10 1.30
C THR A 57 6.21 -2.42 2.79
N GLY A 58 7.25 -1.90 3.45
CA GLY A 58 7.58 -2.24 4.83
C GLY A 58 6.59 -1.68 5.84
N TYR A 59 6.10 -0.45 5.64
CA TYR A 59 5.09 0.11 6.54
C TYR A 59 3.77 -0.62 6.40
N ALA A 60 3.33 -0.94 5.18
CA ALA A 60 2.11 -1.72 4.94
C ALA A 60 2.18 -3.07 5.66
N ALA A 61 3.29 -3.81 5.50
CA ALA A 61 3.50 -5.08 6.20
C ALA A 61 3.48 -4.93 7.74
N SER A 62 4.15 -3.91 8.26
CA SER A 62 4.23 -3.69 9.72
C SER A 62 2.90 -3.26 10.35
N VAL A 63 2.09 -2.47 9.64
CA VAL A 63 0.76 -2.06 10.10
C VAL A 63 -0.23 -3.21 9.99
N ALA A 64 -0.18 -4.00 8.91
CA ALA A 64 -0.97 -5.22 8.77
C ALA A 64 -0.65 -6.24 9.89
N LEU A 65 0.62 -6.38 10.27
CA LEU A 65 1.02 -7.22 11.41
C LEU A 65 0.42 -6.70 12.73
N ARG A 66 0.44 -5.39 12.97
CA ARG A 66 -0.19 -4.79 14.16
C ARG A 66 -1.69 -5.10 14.21
N TRP A 67 -2.39 -4.96 13.08
CA TRP A 67 -3.79 -5.34 12.98
C TRP A 67 -4.01 -6.83 13.25
N LEU A 68 -3.20 -7.70 12.64
CA LEU A 68 -3.28 -9.14 12.85
C LEU A 68 -3.12 -9.53 14.33
N MET A 69 -2.23 -8.84 15.05
CA MET A 69 -2.02 -9.07 16.48
C MET A 69 -3.18 -8.59 17.36
N SER A 70 -3.96 -7.58 16.91
CA SER A 70 -5.14 -7.09 17.62
C SER A 70 -6.44 -7.83 17.25
N SER A 71 -6.44 -8.58 16.15
CA SER A 71 -7.65 -9.24 15.63
C SER A 71 -7.94 -10.55 16.36
N GLU A 72 -9.06 -10.63 17.07
CA GLU A 72 -9.49 -11.87 17.75
C GLU A 72 -10.01 -12.94 16.77
N THR A 73 -10.48 -12.50 15.60
CA THR A 73 -11.11 -13.29 14.53
C THR A 73 -10.11 -14.04 13.65
N LEU A 74 -8.87 -13.57 13.55
CA LEU A 74 -7.83 -14.16 12.71
C LEU A 74 -7.13 -15.30 13.46
N LYS A 75 -7.69 -16.49 13.30
CA LYS A 75 -7.20 -17.73 13.92
C LYS A 75 -5.79 -18.10 13.46
N LYS A 76 -5.11 -18.92 14.28
CA LYS A 76 -3.82 -19.55 13.95
C LYS A 76 -3.86 -20.25 12.59
N GLY A 77 -2.91 -19.95 11.72
CA GLY A 77 -2.82 -20.52 10.37
C GLY A 77 -2.26 -19.53 9.36
N VAL A 78 -2.50 -19.79 8.08
CA VAL A 78 -2.13 -18.89 6.98
C VAL A 78 -3.31 -17.95 6.69
N THR A 79 -3.08 -16.65 6.82
CA THR A 79 -4.05 -15.60 6.47
C THR A 79 -3.55 -14.87 5.23
N LEU A 80 -4.37 -14.88 4.18
CA LEU A 80 -4.09 -14.15 2.95
C LEU A 80 -4.55 -12.69 3.08
N PRO A 81 -3.91 -11.73 2.39
CA PRO A 81 -4.30 -10.32 2.43
C PRO A 81 -5.78 -10.07 2.06
N GLU A 82 -6.34 -10.85 1.14
CA GLU A 82 -7.76 -10.74 0.73
C GLU A 82 -8.69 -11.10 1.89
N LYS A 83 -8.29 -12.07 2.72
CA LYS A 83 -9.05 -12.44 3.92
C LYS A 83 -8.89 -11.39 5.01
N LEU A 84 -7.69 -10.83 5.15
CA LEU A 84 -7.42 -9.73 6.08
C LEU A 84 -8.33 -8.53 5.77
N ALA A 85 -8.45 -8.16 4.50
CA ALA A 85 -9.23 -7.02 4.03
C ALA A 85 -10.76 -7.20 4.19
N LEU A 86 -11.25 -8.43 4.41
CA LEU A 86 -12.65 -8.70 4.70
C LEU A 86 -13.04 -8.47 6.16
N GLU A 87 -12.06 -8.33 7.07
CA GLU A 87 -12.33 -7.98 8.45
C GLU A 87 -12.76 -6.51 8.53
N ASP A 88 -13.88 -6.25 9.19
CA ASP A 88 -14.43 -4.90 9.30
C ASP A 88 -13.42 -3.94 9.95
N GLY A 89 -13.19 -2.79 9.32
CA GLY A 89 -12.25 -1.77 9.78
C GLY A 89 -10.77 -2.07 9.53
N SER A 90 -10.41 -3.25 9.02
CA SER A 90 -9.01 -3.62 8.76
C SER A 90 -8.33 -2.70 7.73
N VAL A 91 -9.03 -2.42 6.63
CA VAL A 91 -8.52 -1.55 5.55
C VAL A 91 -8.36 -0.12 6.06
N ASP A 92 -9.35 0.40 6.78
CA ASP A 92 -9.30 1.74 7.36
C ASP A 92 -8.15 1.89 8.36
N TYR A 93 -7.94 0.88 9.21
CA TYR A 93 -6.81 0.85 10.15
C TYR A 93 -5.46 0.88 9.42
N ILE A 94 -5.33 0.08 8.36
CA ILE A 94 -4.09 0.02 7.57
C ILE A 94 -3.84 1.37 6.88
N LEU A 95 -4.84 1.94 6.23
CA LEU A 95 -4.74 3.23 5.56
C LEU A 95 -4.41 4.38 6.53
N ALA A 96 -5.04 4.39 7.73
CA ALA A 96 -4.73 5.36 8.77
C ALA A 96 -3.28 5.24 9.26
N GLY A 97 -2.81 4.01 9.53
CA GLY A 97 -1.42 3.77 9.95
C GLY A 97 -0.39 4.14 8.88
N LEU A 98 -0.74 4.02 7.60
CA LEU A 98 0.10 4.50 6.49
C LEU A 98 0.10 6.03 6.41
N ALA A 99 -1.05 6.67 6.59
CA ALA A 99 -1.18 8.13 6.59
C ALA A 99 -0.39 8.79 7.74
N GLU A 100 -0.37 8.18 8.93
CA GLU A 100 0.51 8.61 10.05
C GLU A 100 2.00 8.66 9.68
N ARG A 101 2.42 7.85 8.71
CA ARG A 101 3.80 7.76 8.19
C ARG A 101 3.96 8.52 6.86
N ASN A 102 2.98 9.37 6.55
CA ASN A 102 2.91 10.19 5.35
C ASN A 102 2.88 9.38 4.04
N VAL A 103 2.41 8.13 4.08
CA VAL A 103 2.10 7.32 2.89
C VAL A 103 0.61 7.44 2.62
N ASN A 104 0.25 8.34 1.71
CA ASN A 104 -1.13 8.79 1.54
C ASN A 104 -1.78 8.25 0.27
N TYR A 105 -2.95 7.65 0.42
CA TYR A 105 -3.80 7.22 -0.68
C TYR A 105 -4.86 8.27 -0.99
N LYS A 106 -5.07 8.55 -2.27
CA LYS A 106 -6.09 9.48 -2.76
C LYS A 106 -7.19 8.72 -3.47
N PHE A 107 -8.40 8.80 -2.94
CA PHE A 107 -9.58 8.14 -3.50
C PHE A 107 -10.41 9.14 -4.30
N THR A 108 -10.77 8.77 -5.53
CA THR A 108 -11.67 9.52 -6.40
C THR A 108 -12.79 8.61 -6.88
N HIS A 109 -14.02 9.10 -6.88
CA HIS A 109 -15.19 8.41 -7.42
C HIS A 109 -15.88 9.29 -8.46
N LYS A 110 -16.23 8.72 -9.61
CA LYS A 110 -17.11 9.36 -10.60
C LYS A 110 -18.14 8.38 -11.16
N LEU A 111 -19.25 8.95 -11.61
CA LEU A 111 -20.26 8.25 -12.41
C LEU A 111 -19.79 8.22 -13.88
N LEU A 112 -20.06 7.11 -14.57
CA LEU A 112 -19.76 6.89 -15.98
C LEU A 112 -21.05 6.84 -16.82
#